data_AF-A0A8S1NJ64-F1
#
_entry.id   AF-A0A8S1NJ64-F1
#
_cell.length_a   1.000
_cell.length_b   1.000
_cell.length_c   1.000
_cell.angle_alpha   90.00
_cell.angle_beta   90.00
_cell.angle_gamma   90.00
#
_symmetry.space_group_name_H-M   'P 1'
#
loop_
_entity.id
_entity.type
_entity.pdbx_description
1 polymer ?
#
loop_
_entity_poly.entity_id
_entity_poly.type
_entity_poly.pdbx_seq_one_letter_code
_entity_poly.pdbx_strand_id
1 'polypeptide(L)'
;MITFIIYILLEIFSTAKEIYVYIDEQQTIDTFEEFGVILDANITYRSQNLHLCQIIKQRVNNLIENQILLGPQINESVFNQYYIDGSLKLQGNYYYIVSMVPINNGTIILLSNGILTYIYENNNNIFKIESDYSIFNVQNQLIIDTVYMFYLSTTHKIMIILNNQLIYVQLNINQSNIFGQYTNQIDEKILNTQNIEFIDDYLFIVRQNQFTIYSFKQQDFEKIYNNNNITINIIDFKVKQEDDEFQIFFLHRWYGVKVCIYDLNLQLFNEVSSYNDIPMKGYKIGLYKHILMIVEENNDESIINELHQSKINNKWTLSNQYQIQNIIKDIKFTEDYAILIGNYGHQIIYHSLPNADYQIQQQIVIPGLQQIYLLSQTESQNQSLIGITKNTYFISKFYMIPQKIICQYNQELSSIQFTYYQNSTQCSKLKQKKEGELCLYISNYTVSYKYPLITSKQIIYILKVLAFILVIITTTIFFIHPYIRKKKQKKVYLEIKSNSSSNVGTPVHNEQNISIRYQQQSTITGSISIQQFKLSNEISR
;
A
#
# COMPACT_ATOMS: atom_id res chain seq x y z
N MET A 1 33.85 -5.55 34.45
CA MET A 1 34.36 -6.16 33.20
C MET A 1 33.62 -7.46 32.86
N ILE A 2 33.54 -8.43 33.78
CA ILE A 2 32.80 -9.69 33.57
C ILE A 2 31.30 -9.46 33.30
N THR A 3 30.65 -8.54 34.04
CA THR A 3 29.24 -8.16 33.81
C THR A 3 28.98 -7.48 32.47
N PHE A 4 29.97 -6.76 31.93
CA PHE A 4 29.88 -6.10 30.62
C PHE A 4 30.04 -7.10 29.48
N ILE A 5 30.92 -8.09 29.63
CA ILE A 5 31.09 -9.21 28.69
C ILE A 5 29.87 -10.12 28.71
N ILE A 6 29.28 -10.38 29.88
CA ILE A 6 28.03 -11.13 30.03
C ILE A 6 26.86 -10.38 29.38
N TYR A 7 26.78 -9.06 29.52
CA TYR A 7 25.75 -8.24 28.86
C TYR A 7 25.90 -8.26 27.33
N ILE A 8 27.11 -8.08 26.80
CA ILE A 8 27.39 -8.18 25.36
C ILE A 8 27.11 -9.60 24.83
N LEU A 9 27.48 -10.65 25.56
CA LEU A 9 27.15 -12.02 25.19
C LEU A 9 25.65 -12.27 25.23
N LEU A 10 24.93 -11.80 26.25
CA LEU A 10 23.46 -11.86 26.32
C LEU A 10 22.79 -11.10 25.17
N GLU A 11 23.32 -9.94 24.78
CA GLU A 11 22.79 -9.13 23.68
C GLU A 11 23.03 -9.79 22.32
N ILE A 12 24.21 -10.42 22.11
CA ILE A 12 24.53 -11.21 20.91
C ILE A 12 23.65 -12.48 20.85
N PHE A 13 23.48 -13.20 21.96
CA PHE A 13 22.63 -14.40 22.03
C PHE A 13 21.12 -14.08 21.98
N SER A 14 20.70 -12.87 22.36
CA SER A 14 19.32 -12.39 22.32
C SER A 14 18.77 -12.14 20.90
N THR A 15 19.60 -12.24 19.85
CA THR A 15 19.18 -11.96 18.47
C THR A 15 18.83 -13.20 17.64
N ALA A 16 18.95 -14.40 18.22
CA ALA A 16 18.51 -15.62 17.57
C ALA A 16 17.00 -15.82 17.78
N LYS A 17 16.20 -15.66 16.72
CA LYS A 17 14.77 -15.97 16.76
C LYS A 17 14.56 -17.47 16.55
N GLU A 18 13.92 -18.15 17.52
CA GLU A 18 13.45 -19.52 17.36
C GLU A 18 11.97 -19.53 16.97
N ILE A 19 11.63 -20.16 15.85
CA ILE A 19 10.28 -20.12 15.28
C ILE A 19 9.81 -21.53 14.94
N TYR A 20 8.53 -21.82 15.18
CA TYR A 20 7.93 -23.12 14.95
C TYR A 20 6.98 -23.10 13.76
N VAL A 21 7.17 -24.05 12.83
CA VAL A 21 6.36 -24.18 11.59
C VAL A 21 5.62 -25.51 11.59
N TYR A 22 4.34 -25.49 11.19
CA TYR A 22 3.52 -26.69 11.05
C TYR A 22 3.79 -27.40 9.72
N ILE A 23 3.64 -28.72 9.74
CA ILE A 23 3.80 -29.60 8.58
C ILE A 23 2.70 -29.33 7.54
N ASP A 24 3.05 -29.41 6.25
CA ASP A 24 2.18 -29.35 5.05
C ASP A 24 1.77 -27.96 4.51
N GLU A 25 2.21 -26.83 5.09
CA GLU A 25 1.91 -25.50 4.56
C GLU A 25 3.13 -24.58 4.47
N GLN A 26 3.15 -23.69 3.48
CA GLN A 26 4.06 -22.54 3.46
C GLN A 26 3.64 -21.55 4.54
N GLN A 27 4.55 -21.24 5.46
CA GLN A 27 4.25 -20.33 6.57
C GLN A 27 5.12 -19.08 6.54
N THR A 28 4.48 -17.95 6.83
CA THR A 28 5.18 -16.68 7.02
C THR A 28 5.84 -16.70 8.39
N ILE A 29 7.15 -16.54 8.41
CA ILE A 29 8.01 -16.66 9.61
C ILE A 29 8.30 -15.30 10.22
N ASP A 30 8.44 -14.28 9.38
CA ASP A 30 8.64 -12.90 9.81
C ASP A 30 8.11 -11.95 8.73
N THR A 31 7.68 -10.77 9.17
CA THR A 31 7.14 -9.70 8.32
C THR A 31 7.81 -8.38 8.69
N PHE A 32 8.25 -7.60 7.70
CA PHE A 32 9.09 -6.42 7.90
C PHE A 32 8.34 -5.12 7.53
N GLU A 33 7.28 -4.79 8.28
CA GLU A 33 6.44 -3.60 8.05
C GLU A 33 7.10 -2.29 8.52
N GLU A 34 7.86 -2.32 9.62
CA GLU A 34 8.43 -1.14 10.26
C GLU A 34 9.76 -0.65 9.63
N PHE A 35 10.20 -1.28 8.54
CA PHE A 35 11.51 -1.02 7.93
C PHE A 35 11.45 -0.08 6.72
N GLY A 36 10.30 0.50 6.41
CA GLY A 36 10.11 1.31 5.22
C GLY A 36 10.32 0.49 3.96
N VAL A 37 10.99 1.06 2.95
CA VAL A 37 11.31 0.38 1.69
C VAL A 37 12.56 -0.48 1.88
N ILE A 38 12.48 -1.77 1.58
CA ILE A 38 13.58 -2.73 1.68
C ILE A 38 14.20 -2.88 0.30
N LEU A 39 15.47 -2.53 0.23
CA LEU A 39 16.24 -2.40 -1.00
C LEU A 39 16.80 -3.74 -1.37
N ASP A 40 17.63 -4.29 -0.50
CA ASP A 40 18.20 -5.61 -0.65
C ASP A 40 17.76 -6.50 0.49
N ALA A 41 17.59 -7.78 0.19
CA ALA A 41 17.58 -8.78 1.22
C ALA A 41 18.05 -10.12 0.69
N ASN A 42 18.79 -10.82 1.52
CA ASN A 42 19.28 -12.16 1.22
C ASN A 42 19.15 -13.09 2.43
N ILE A 43 19.13 -14.39 2.13
CA ILE A 43 19.17 -15.46 3.12
C ILE A 43 20.45 -16.25 2.87
N THR A 44 21.31 -16.31 3.88
CA THR A 44 22.50 -17.17 3.88
C THR A 44 22.24 -18.37 4.76
N TYR A 45 22.15 -19.55 4.16
CA TYR A 45 21.96 -20.81 4.89
C TYR A 45 23.27 -21.27 5.52
N ARG A 46 23.20 -21.83 6.74
CA ARG A 46 24.36 -22.47 7.37
C ARG A 46 24.73 -23.81 6.73
N SER A 47 23.79 -24.46 6.04
CA SER A 47 24.00 -25.68 5.27
C SER A 47 23.75 -25.40 3.79
N GLN A 48 24.72 -25.71 2.93
CA GLN A 48 24.76 -25.27 1.53
C GLN A 48 23.74 -25.96 0.60
N ASN A 49 23.05 -27.01 1.06
CA ASN A 49 22.25 -27.88 0.18
C ASN A 49 20.73 -27.71 0.30
N LEU A 50 20.22 -26.73 1.05
CA LEU A 50 18.81 -26.68 1.45
C LEU A 50 18.22 -25.26 1.45
N HIS A 51 17.56 -24.88 0.35
CA HIS A 51 16.84 -23.61 0.21
C HIS A 51 15.34 -23.78 0.47
N LEU A 52 14.94 -23.90 1.74
CA LEU A 52 13.55 -24.16 2.14
C LEU A 52 12.80 -22.91 2.62
N CYS A 53 13.47 -21.75 2.62
CA CYS A 53 12.88 -20.46 2.90
C CYS A 53 13.15 -19.52 1.74
N GLN A 54 12.23 -18.62 1.50
CA GLN A 54 12.33 -17.63 0.44
C GLN A 54 11.89 -16.28 0.96
N ILE A 55 12.55 -15.25 0.44
CA ILE A 55 12.14 -13.87 0.66
C ILE A 55 11.05 -13.56 -0.35
N ILE A 56 9.88 -13.18 0.14
CA ILE A 56 8.85 -12.56 -0.68
C ILE A 56 9.07 -11.05 -0.60
N LYS A 57 9.57 -10.48 -1.69
CA LYS A 57 9.90 -9.04 -1.80
C LYS A 57 8.67 -8.15 -1.57
N GLN A 58 8.92 -6.93 -1.13
CA GLN A 58 7.88 -5.88 -1.04
C GLN A 58 7.23 -5.63 -2.40
N ARG A 59 5.92 -5.39 -2.38
CA ARG A 59 5.13 -5.00 -3.56
C ARG A 59 4.10 -3.92 -3.20
N VAL A 60 3.99 -2.84 -3.95
CA VAL A 60 2.83 -1.96 -3.93
C VAL A 60 1.71 -2.68 -4.63
N ASN A 61 0.58 -2.71 -3.96
CA ASN A 61 -0.65 -3.18 -4.53
C ASN A 61 -1.59 -1.99 -4.70
N ASN A 62 -2.33 -1.98 -5.79
CA ASN A 62 -3.40 -1.03 -6.02
C ASN A 62 -4.74 -1.76 -5.92
N LEU A 63 -5.63 -1.25 -5.09
CA LEU A 63 -7.01 -1.70 -5.01
C LEU A 63 -7.90 -0.56 -5.52
N ILE A 64 -8.63 -0.78 -6.61
CA ILE A 64 -9.67 0.14 -7.05
C ILE A 64 -10.86 -0.09 -6.12
N GLU A 65 -11.13 0.88 -5.24
CA GLU A 65 -12.23 0.77 -4.28
C GLU A 65 -13.56 1.07 -4.96
N ASN A 66 -13.57 2.16 -5.74
CA ASN A 66 -14.75 2.62 -6.43
C ASN A 66 -14.39 3.10 -7.84
N GLN A 67 -15.31 2.89 -8.79
CA GLN A 67 -15.18 3.38 -10.15
C GLN A 67 -16.54 3.85 -10.68
N ILE A 68 -16.53 4.93 -11.46
CA ILE A 68 -17.69 5.48 -12.12
C ILE A 68 -17.36 5.72 -13.57
N LEU A 69 -18.24 5.20 -14.44
CA LEU A 69 -18.21 5.51 -15.85
C LEU A 69 -18.88 6.86 -16.09
N LEU A 70 -18.14 7.81 -16.66
CA LEU A 70 -18.62 9.16 -16.98
C LEU A 70 -18.69 9.42 -18.48
N GLY A 71 -17.96 8.66 -19.31
CA GLY A 71 -18.08 8.71 -20.77
C GLY A 71 -18.65 7.41 -21.35
N PRO A 72 -19.40 7.44 -22.46
CA PRO A 72 -19.85 6.22 -23.14
C PRO A 72 -18.68 5.29 -23.50
N GLN A 73 -18.77 4.02 -23.12
CA GLN A 73 -17.88 2.99 -23.64
C GLN A 73 -18.38 2.56 -25.02
N ILE A 74 -17.48 2.52 -25.99
CA ILE A 74 -17.77 1.90 -27.26
C ILE A 74 -17.77 0.39 -27.01
N ASN A 75 -18.95 -0.22 -27.02
CA ASN A 75 -19.07 -1.67 -26.96
C ASN A 75 -18.29 -2.27 -28.14
N GLU A 76 -17.52 -3.34 -27.92
CA GLU A 76 -16.74 -4.02 -28.94
C GLU A 76 -17.60 -4.48 -30.14
N SER A 77 -18.84 -4.90 -29.89
CA SER A 77 -19.78 -5.27 -30.96
C SER A 77 -20.23 -4.06 -31.80
N VAL A 78 -20.37 -2.88 -31.17
CA VAL A 78 -20.67 -1.62 -31.83
C VAL A 78 -19.44 -1.10 -32.57
N PHE A 79 -18.24 -1.20 -31.97
CA PHE A 79 -16.99 -0.86 -32.62
C PHE A 79 -16.84 -1.59 -33.95
N ASN A 80 -17.00 -2.91 -33.95
CA ASN A 80 -16.89 -3.74 -35.16
C ASN A 80 -17.94 -3.40 -36.22
N GLN A 81 -19.13 -2.93 -35.84
CA GLN A 81 -20.19 -2.55 -36.77
C GLN A 81 -19.96 -1.18 -37.44
N TYR A 82 -19.22 -0.29 -36.80
CA TYR A 82 -19.01 1.10 -37.26
C TYR A 82 -17.56 1.42 -37.62
N TYR A 83 -16.65 0.46 -37.55
CA TYR A 83 -15.27 0.59 -37.98
C TYR A 83 -15.12 0.20 -39.46
N ILE A 84 -14.95 1.19 -40.33
CA ILE A 84 -14.82 1.00 -41.78
C ILE A 84 -13.54 1.70 -42.24
N ASP A 85 -12.69 1.00 -43.01
CA ASP A 85 -11.43 1.50 -43.57
C ASP A 85 -10.46 2.11 -42.55
N GLY A 86 -10.30 1.46 -41.39
CA GLY A 86 -9.41 1.94 -40.34
C GLY A 86 -9.94 3.15 -39.56
N SER A 87 -11.20 3.53 -39.76
CA SER A 87 -11.81 4.69 -39.12
C SER A 87 -13.15 4.32 -38.48
N LEU A 88 -13.36 4.81 -37.26
CA LEU A 88 -14.59 4.59 -36.50
C LEU A 88 -15.63 5.66 -36.88
N LYS A 89 -16.62 5.31 -37.70
CA LYS A 89 -17.71 6.21 -38.09
C LYS A 89 -18.86 6.14 -37.08
N LEU A 90 -18.65 6.73 -35.90
CA LEU A 90 -19.72 6.89 -34.92
C LEU A 90 -20.49 8.19 -35.15
N GLN A 91 -21.78 8.09 -35.45
CA GLN A 91 -22.73 9.21 -35.26
C GLN A 91 -23.31 9.11 -33.84
N GLY A 92 -22.81 9.91 -32.91
CA GLY A 92 -23.32 9.99 -31.54
C GLY A 92 -22.58 11.02 -30.69
N ASN A 93 -23.21 11.49 -29.59
CA ASN A 93 -22.61 12.37 -28.59
C ASN A 93 -21.61 11.60 -27.72
N TYR A 94 -20.45 11.26 -28.30
CA TYR A 94 -19.35 10.66 -27.56
C TYR A 94 -18.54 11.77 -26.88
N TYR A 95 -18.80 11.97 -25.60
CA TYR A 95 -17.98 12.81 -24.74
C TYR A 95 -17.03 11.97 -23.89
N TYR A 96 -15.89 12.53 -23.54
CA TYR A 96 -14.88 11.90 -22.70
C TYR A 96 -14.41 12.86 -21.62
N ILE A 97 -13.78 12.34 -20.59
CA ILE A 97 -13.16 13.15 -19.55
C ILE A 97 -11.91 13.83 -20.13
N VAL A 98 -11.82 15.14 -19.94
CA VAL A 98 -10.70 15.97 -20.42
C VAL A 98 -9.72 16.28 -19.30
N SER A 99 -10.23 16.67 -18.13
CA SER A 99 -9.42 17.01 -16.97
C SER A 99 -10.25 16.85 -15.70
N MET A 100 -9.57 16.66 -14.57
CA MET A 100 -10.19 16.75 -13.24
C MET A 100 -9.39 17.67 -12.31
N VAL A 101 -10.04 18.12 -11.25
CA VAL A 101 -9.40 18.84 -10.13
C VAL A 101 -10.03 18.38 -8.82
N PRO A 102 -9.25 17.96 -7.82
CA PRO A 102 -9.77 17.69 -6.49
C PRO A 102 -10.19 18.99 -5.81
N ILE A 103 -11.27 18.92 -5.05
CA ILE A 103 -11.73 19.97 -4.13
C ILE A 103 -12.04 19.32 -2.78
N ASN A 104 -11.98 20.05 -1.67
CA ASN A 104 -12.04 19.52 -0.29
C ASN A 104 -12.76 18.18 -0.09
N ASN A 105 -14.05 18.08 -0.47
CA ASN A 105 -14.88 16.89 -0.23
C ASN A 105 -15.20 16.08 -1.50
N GLY A 106 -14.53 16.33 -2.62
CA GLY A 106 -14.82 15.65 -3.87
C GLY A 106 -13.90 16.03 -5.02
N THR A 107 -14.36 15.82 -6.23
CA THR A 107 -13.61 16.07 -7.46
C THR A 107 -14.53 16.70 -8.47
N ILE A 108 -14.06 17.74 -9.15
CA ILE A 108 -14.76 18.28 -10.31
C ILE A 108 -14.08 17.82 -11.57
N ILE A 109 -14.89 17.36 -12.51
CA ILE A 109 -14.47 16.70 -13.74
C ILE A 109 -15.06 17.47 -14.91
N LEU A 110 -14.23 17.79 -15.90
CA LEU A 110 -14.64 18.42 -17.14
C LEU A 110 -14.76 17.37 -18.24
N LEU A 111 -15.95 17.29 -18.83
CA LEU A 111 -16.23 16.47 -20.00
C LEU A 111 -15.96 17.26 -21.29
N SER A 112 -15.67 16.55 -22.38
CA SER A 112 -15.28 17.13 -23.67
C SER A 112 -16.40 17.88 -24.37
N ASN A 113 -17.64 17.76 -23.90
CA ASN A 113 -18.80 18.56 -24.32
C ASN A 113 -19.00 19.82 -23.46
N GLY A 114 -18.11 20.10 -22.51
CA GLY A 114 -18.16 21.27 -21.63
C GLY A 114 -19.04 21.14 -20.38
N ILE A 115 -19.59 19.97 -20.10
CA ILE A 115 -20.32 19.73 -18.85
C ILE A 115 -19.31 19.53 -17.72
N LEU A 116 -19.53 20.22 -16.60
CA LEU A 116 -18.81 19.97 -15.36
C LEU A 116 -19.59 18.98 -14.51
N THR A 117 -18.89 18.01 -13.95
CA THR A 117 -19.45 16.99 -13.06
C THR A 117 -18.72 17.04 -11.74
N TYR A 118 -19.44 17.31 -10.65
CA TYR A 118 -18.94 17.17 -9.30
C TYR A 118 -19.24 15.77 -8.78
N ILE A 119 -18.20 15.11 -8.29
CA ILE A 119 -18.25 13.79 -7.70
C ILE A 119 -17.78 13.90 -6.26
N TYR A 120 -18.62 13.46 -5.32
CA TYR A 120 -18.24 13.38 -3.91
C TYR A 120 -18.67 12.05 -3.31
N GLU A 121 -17.93 11.65 -2.29
CA GLU A 121 -18.19 10.42 -1.56
C GLU A 121 -18.79 10.73 -0.20
N ASN A 122 -19.86 10.02 0.17
CA ASN A 122 -20.45 10.09 1.49
C ASN A 122 -20.91 8.68 1.91
N ASN A 123 -20.36 8.17 3.02
CA ASN A 123 -20.61 6.81 3.54
C ASN A 123 -20.45 5.71 2.47
N ASN A 124 -19.35 5.74 1.73
CA ASN A 124 -19.02 4.83 0.61
C ASN A 124 -20.00 4.86 -0.58
N ASN A 125 -20.98 5.77 -0.57
CA ASN A 125 -21.80 6.04 -1.74
C ASN A 125 -21.20 7.22 -2.49
N ILE A 126 -21.11 7.09 -3.81
CA ILE A 126 -20.67 8.18 -4.65
C ILE A 126 -21.89 8.90 -5.22
N PHE A 127 -21.86 10.22 -5.07
CA PHE A 127 -22.86 11.13 -5.57
C PHE A 127 -22.29 11.92 -6.72
N LYS A 128 -23.11 12.11 -7.75
CA LYS A 128 -22.77 12.81 -8.98
C LYS A 128 -23.75 13.97 -9.17
N ILE A 129 -23.20 15.17 -9.35
CA ILE A 129 -23.96 16.38 -9.65
C ILE A 129 -23.37 16.98 -10.93
N GLU A 130 -24.18 17.14 -11.98
CA GLU A 130 -23.76 17.77 -13.24
C GLU A 130 -24.16 19.24 -13.26
N SER A 131 -23.41 20.06 -14.01
CA SER A 131 -23.80 21.43 -14.30
C SER A 131 -25.03 21.47 -15.20
N ASP A 132 -25.94 22.41 -14.93
CA ASP A 132 -27.17 22.59 -15.72
C ASP A 132 -26.90 23.10 -17.15
N TYR A 133 -25.68 23.58 -17.41
CA TYR A 133 -25.27 24.07 -18.72
C TYR A 133 -23.83 23.70 -19.06
N SER A 134 -23.53 23.64 -20.36
CA SER A 134 -22.17 23.49 -20.87
C SER A 134 -21.46 24.82 -20.85
N ILE A 135 -20.22 24.84 -20.36
CA ILE A 135 -19.39 26.05 -20.32
C ILE A 135 -19.05 26.59 -21.71
N PHE A 136 -19.21 25.76 -22.76
CA PHE A 136 -18.98 26.17 -24.14
C PHE A 136 -20.31 26.43 -24.84
N ASN A 137 -20.51 27.69 -25.21
CA ASN A 137 -21.66 28.12 -25.99
C ASN A 137 -21.36 27.98 -27.49
N VAL A 138 -20.98 26.79 -27.98
CA VAL A 138 -20.74 26.54 -29.42
C VAL A 138 -21.18 25.12 -29.80
N GLN A 139 -21.95 25.02 -30.88
CA GLN A 139 -22.48 23.80 -31.49
C GLN A 139 -21.44 22.67 -31.61
N ASN A 140 -21.73 21.50 -31.02
CA ASN A 140 -21.13 20.19 -31.32
C ASN A 140 -19.59 20.09 -31.48
N GLN A 141 -18.81 21.01 -30.92
CA GLN A 141 -17.35 20.94 -30.94
C GLN A 141 -16.84 20.31 -29.64
N LEU A 142 -16.14 19.19 -29.77
CA LEU A 142 -15.46 18.55 -28.65
C LEU A 142 -14.17 19.30 -28.30
N ILE A 143 -13.83 19.39 -27.02
CA ILE A 143 -12.53 19.91 -26.58
C ILE A 143 -11.43 18.91 -26.98
N ILE A 144 -10.55 19.31 -27.90
CA ILE A 144 -9.45 18.45 -28.39
C ILE A 144 -8.10 18.90 -27.81
N ASP A 145 -7.98 20.17 -27.43
CA ASP A 145 -6.73 20.77 -26.95
C ASP A 145 -6.49 20.50 -25.46
N THR A 146 -5.28 20.81 -25.00
CA THR A 146 -4.90 20.66 -23.58
C THR A 146 -5.71 21.61 -22.71
N VAL A 147 -6.29 21.09 -21.63
CA VAL A 147 -7.02 21.88 -20.63
C VAL A 147 -6.28 21.84 -19.31
N TYR A 148 -6.10 23.01 -18.71
CA TYR A 148 -5.62 23.12 -17.34
C TYR A 148 -6.79 23.52 -16.44
N MET A 149 -6.97 22.79 -15.34
CA MET A 149 -8.03 23.05 -14.38
C MET A 149 -7.45 23.14 -12.97
N PHE A 150 -7.74 24.24 -12.28
CA PHE A 150 -7.21 24.54 -10.95
C PHE A 150 -8.33 24.98 -10.00
N TYR A 151 -8.17 24.67 -8.72
CA TYR A 151 -9.12 25.07 -7.68
C TYR A 151 -8.53 26.20 -6.83
N LEU A 152 -9.17 27.37 -6.89
CA LEU A 152 -8.85 28.54 -6.08
C LEU A 152 -9.59 28.42 -4.74
N SER A 153 -8.95 27.77 -3.77
CA SER A 153 -9.58 27.42 -2.49
C SER A 153 -10.08 28.61 -1.68
N THR A 154 -9.35 29.73 -1.72
CA THR A 154 -9.65 30.99 -1.02
C THR A 154 -10.97 31.62 -1.47
N THR A 155 -11.29 31.54 -2.76
CA THR A 155 -12.50 32.11 -3.35
C THR A 155 -13.54 31.07 -3.77
N HIS A 156 -13.24 29.79 -3.56
CA HIS A 156 -14.07 28.66 -3.95
C HIS A 156 -14.44 28.72 -5.44
N LYS A 157 -13.45 28.97 -6.31
CA LYS A 157 -13.63 29.01 -7.76
C LYS A 157 -12.82 27.91 -8.44
N ILE A 158 -13.34 27.37 -9.53
CA ILE A 158 -12.52 26.63 -10.49
C ILE A 158 -12.05 27.61 -11.56
N MET A 159 -10.76 27.58 -11.87
CA MET A 159 -10.19 28.19 -13.05
C MET A 159 -9.97 27.11 -14.11
N ILE A 160 -10.48 27.35 -15.32
CA ILE A 160 -10.28 26.48 -16.48
C ILE A 160 -9.59 27.30 -17.56
N ILE A 161 -8.42 26.82 -18.01
CA ILE A 161 -7.64 27.42 -19.09
C ILE A 161 -7.71 26.47 -20.28
N LEU A 162 -8.33 26.92 -21.36
CA LEU A 162 -8.38 26.20 -22.62
C LEU A 162 -8.62 27.17 -23.78
N ASN A 163 -8.24 26.81 -25.00
CA ASN A 163 -8.66 27.47 -26.24
C ASN A 163 -8.85 28.97 -26.12
N ASN A 164 -7.78 29.67 -25.72
CA ASN A 164 -7.77 31.13 -25.67
C ASN A 164 -8.65 31.79 -24.60
N GLN A 165 -9.20 31.00 -23.68
CA GLN A 165 -10.20 31.41 -22.71
C GLN A 165 -9.77 31.03 -21.30
N LEU A 166 -10.02 31.97 -20.39
CA LEU A 166 -9.92 31.78 -18.96
C LEU A 166 -11.33 31.79 -18.38
N ILE A 167 -11.82 30.63 -17.99
CA ILE A 167 -13.18 30.47 -17.47
C ILE A 167 -13.09 30.28 -15.96
N TYR A 168 -13.80 31.11 -15.20
CA TYR A 168 -13.99 30.89 -13.77
C TYR A 168 -15.40 30.39 -13.49
N VAL A 169 -15.48 29.38 -12.64
CA VAL A 169 -16.74 28.81 -12.16
C VAL A 169 -16.81 28.96 -10.66
N GLN A 170 -17.76 29.75 -10.17
CA GLN A 170 -18.00 29.88 -8.74
C GLN A 170 -18.58 28.56 -8.20
N LEU A 171 -18.07 28.10 -7.05
CA LEU A 171 -18.62 26.94 -6.36
C LEU A 171 -19.45 27.37 -5.16
N ASN A 172 -20.66 26.81 -5.08
CA ASN A 172 -21.61 26.97 -3.97
C ASN A 172 -21.65 25.66 -3.17
N ILE A 173 -20.59 25.41 -2.39
CA ILE A 173 -20.31 24.11 -1.72
C ILE A 173 -21.43 23.64 -0.78
N ASN A 174 -22.32 24.54 -0.34
CA ASN A 174 -23.42 24.26 0.57
C ASN A 174 -24.80 24.15 -0.10
N GLN A 175 -24.87 24.18 -1.44
CA GLN A 175 -26.13 24.15 -2.19
C GLN A 175 -26.32 22.81 -2.92
N SER A 176 -27.56 22.46 -3.23
CA SER A 176 -27.90 21.25 -4.01
C SER A 176 -27.34 21.29 -5.42
N ASN A 177 -27.15 22.49 -5.98
CA ASN A 177 -26.32 22.72 -7.16
C ASN A 177 -25.02 23.39 -6.70
N ILE A 178 -23.89 22.66 -6.85
CA ILE A 178 -22.58 23.19 -6.47
C ILE A 178 -22.06 24.21 -7.48
N PHE A 179 -22.58 24.23 -8.70
CA PHE A 179 -22.11 25.12 -9.75
C PHE A 179 -22.88 26.44 -9.74
N GLY A 180 -22.19 27.53 -9.38
CA GLY A 180 -22.71 28.88 -9.35
C GLY A 180 -22.57 29.60 -10.68
N GLN A 181 -22.23 30.89 -10.64
CA GLN A 181 -22.05 31.72 -11.83
C GLN A 181 -20.75 31.37 -12.54
N TYR A 182 -20.78 31.49 -13.87
CA TYR A 182 -19.62 31.30 -14.73
C TYR A 182 -19.27 32.63 -15.35
N THR A 183 -17.99 32.96 -15.30
CA THR A 183 -17.45 34.20 -15.85
C THR A 183 -16.33 33.82 -16.79
N ASN A 184 -16.30 34.43 -17.97
CA ASN A 184 -15.29 34.19 -18.98
C ASN A 184 -14.46 35.47 -19.14
N GLN A 185 -13.15 35.33 -19.10
CA GLN A 185 -12.19 36.35 -19.46
C GLN A 185 -11.41 35.87 -20.68
N ILE A 186 -11.41 36.70 -21.72
CA ILE A 186 -10.53 36.51 -22.87
C ILE A 186 -9.25 37.26 -22.55
N ASP A 187 -8.17 36.55 -22.22
CA ASP A 187 -6.83 37.12 -22.18
C ASP A 187 -6.06 36.64 -23.42
N GLU A 188 -5.87 37.55 -24.37
CA GLU A 188 -5.09 37.34 -25.60
C GLU A 188 -3.61 36.97 -25.35
N LYS A 189 -3.14 36.97 -24.11
CA LYS A 189 -1.75 36.61 -23.77
C LYS A 189 -1.61 35.14 -23.38
N ILE A 190 -2.69 34.50 -22.91
CA ILE A 190 -2.72 33.09 -22.47
C ILE A 190 -2.90 32.10 -23.66
N LEU A 191 -3.04 32.62 -24.89
CA LEU A 191 -3.59 31.92 -26.05
C LEU A 191 -2.87 30.63 -26.53
N ASN A 192 -1.60 30.37 -26.21
CA ASN A 192 -0.87 29.22 -26.82
C ASN A 192 0.08 28.50 -25.86
N THR A 193 -0.19 28.55 -24.57
CA THR A 193 0.76 28.12 -23.54
C THR A 193 0.64 26.64 -23.20
N GLN A 194 1.71 25.90 -23.45
CA GLN A 194 1.86 24.47 -23.11
C GLN A 194 2.39 24.25 -21.69
N ASN A 195 2.84 25.31 -21.03
CA ASN A 195 3.53 25.25 -19.76
C ASN A 195 2.89 26.25 -18.80
N ILE A 196 2.14 25.73 -17.85
CA ILE A 196 1.43 26.49 -16.80
C ILE A 196 1.64 25.77 -15.48
N GLU A 197 2.01 26.52 -14.45
CA GLU A 197 2.10 26.05 -13.07
C GLU A 197 1.28 26.96 -12.17
N PHE A 198 0.62 26.37 -11.19
CA PHE A 198 -0.24 27.09 -10.25
C PHE A 198 0.18 26.73 -8.82
N ILE A 199 0.54 27.75 -8.03
CA ILE A 199 0.91 27.59 -6.63
C ILE A 199 0.14 28.63 -5.82
N ASP A 200 -0.62 28.15 -4.85
CA ASP A 200 -1.49 28.95 -3.97
C ASP A 200 -2.42 29.89 -4.74
N ASP A 201 -2.12 31.18 -4.81
CA ASP A 201 -2.90 32.19 -5.53
C ASP A 201 -2.11 32.76 -6.73
N TYR A 202 -1.04 32.09 -7.17
CA TYR A 202 -0.15 32.56 -8.24
C TYR A 202 -0.16 31.61 -9.43
N LEU A 203 -0.27 32.20 -10.63
CA LEU A 203 -0.25 31.51 -11.90
C LEU A 203 1.01 31.89 -12.67
N PHE A 204 1.81 30.89 -12.98
CA PHE A 204 3.07 31.01 -13.70
C PHE A 204 2.87 30.48 -15.12
N ILE A 205 3.26 31.26 -16.11
CA ILE A 205 3.04 30.93 -17.51
C ILE A 205 4.34 31.14 -18.29
N VAL A 206 4.76 30.11 -19.02
CA VAL A 206 5.85 30.18 -19.99
C VAL A 206 5.30 30.08 -21.40
N ARG A 207 5.51 31.14 -22.20
CA ARG A 207 5.12 31.22 -23.62
C ARG A 207 6.34 31.50 -24.48
N GLN A 208 6.85 30.50 -25.19
CA GLN A 208 7.99 30.68 -26.11
C GLN A 208 9.19 31.35 -25.39
N ASN A 209 9.35 32.67 -25.51
CA ASN A 209 10.41 33.49 -24.93
C ASN A 209 9.92 34.45 -23.83
N GLN A 210 8.69 34.28 -23.35
CA GLN A 210 8.06 35.12 -22.33
C GLN A 210 7.73 34.29 -21.10
N PHE A 211 8.02 34.84 -19.92
CA PHE A 211 7.57 34.29 -18.66
C PHE A 211 6.77 35.36 -17.91
N THR A 212 5.58 34.98 -17.50
CA THR A 212 4.64 35.88 -16.85
C THR A 212 4.18 35.25 -15.54
N ILE A 213 4.08 36.08 -14.50
CA ILE A 213 3.50 35.70 -13.22
C ILE A 213 2.25 36.54 -13.02
N TYR A 214 1.16 35.88 -12.69
CA TYR A 214 -0.08 36.51 -12.27
C TYR A 214 -0.35 36.18 -10.80
N SER A 215 -0.94 37.14 -10.09
CA SER A 215 -1.44 36.96 -8.72
C SER A 215 -2.95 37.10 -8.75
N PHE A 216 -3.65 36.19 -8.09
CA PHE A 216 -5.09 36.25 -7.95
C PHE A 216 -5.47 37.25 -6.85
N LYS A 217 -6.19 38.32 -7.19
CA LYS A 217 -6.64 39.33 -6.23
C LYS A 217 -8.09 39.71 -6.47
N GLN A 218 -8.86 39.72 -5.37
CA GLN A 218 -10.26 40.17 -5.24
C GLN A 218 -11.29 39.44 -6.12
N GLN A 219 -10.96 39.08 -7.37
CA GLN A 219 -11.74 38.26 -8.27
C GLN A 219 -11.00 37.84 -9.56
N ASP A 220 -9.85 38.44 -9.89
CA ASP A 220 -9.16 38.28 -11.17
C ASP A 220 -7.65 38.04 -11.00
N PHE A 221 -7.02 37.47 -12.04
CA PHE A 221 -5.56 37.40 -12.13
C PHE A 221 -4.98 38.72 -12.62
N GLU A 222 -4.22 39.38 -11.74
CA GLU A 222 -3.43 40.54 -12.08
C GLU A 222 -2.01 40.12 -12.46
N LYS A 223 -1.52 40.60 -13.59
CA LYS A 223 -0.13 40.37 -13.99
C LYS A 223 0.81 41.17 -13.08
N ILE A 224 1.64 40.48 -12.32
CA ILE A 224 2.62 41.10 -11.39
C ILE A 224 4.04 41.13 -11.93
N TYR A 225 4.36 40.21 -12.85
CA TYR A 225 5.70 40.14 -13.46
C TYR A 225 5.60 39.71 -14.91
N ASN A 226 6.47 40.26 -15.75
CA ASN A 226 6.58 39.88 -17.15
C ASN A 226 8.01 40.04 -17.66
N ASN A 227 8.68 38.93 -17.94
CA ASN A 227 9.97 38.92 -18.60
C ASN A 227 9.81 38.59 -20.08
N ASN A 228 10.10 39.55 -20.94
CA ASN A 228 10.05 39.39 -22.39
C ASN A 228 11.37 38.90 -23.01
N ASN A 229 12.44 38.83 -22.22
CA ASN A 229 13.81 38.56 -22.69
C ASN A 229 14.34 37.22 -22.17
N ILE A 230 13.46 36.26 -21.95
CA ILE A 230 13.90 34.89 -21.71
C ILE A 230 14.36 34.32 -23.05
N THR A 231 15.66 34.44 -23.30
CA THR A 231 16.37 33.86 -24.45
C THR A 231 16.53 32.36 -24.25
N ILE A 232 15.43 31.62 -24.15
CA ILE A 232 15.48 30.24 -23.67
C ILE A 232 14.41 29.41 -24.40
N ASN A 233 14.87 28.34 -25.07
CA ASN A 233 13.99 27.26 -25.51
C ASN A 233 13.61 26.42 -24.28
N ILE A 234 12.72 26.95 -23.45
CA ILE A 234 12.15 26.26 -22.30
C ILE A 234 11.21 25.17 -22.81
N ILE A 235 11.45 23.95 -22.35
CA ILE A 235 10.59 22.80 -22.68
C ILE A 235 9.54 22.59 -21.60
N ASP A 236 9.94 22.68 -20.34
CA ASP A 236 9.09 22.46 -19.17
C ASP A 236 9.60 23.31 -18.00
N PHE A 237 8.78 23.52 -16.97
CA PHE A 237 9.24 24.17 -15.75
C PHE A 237 8.47 23.69 -14.53
N LYS A 238 9.08 23.86 -13.35
CA LYS A 238 8.42 23.66 -12.06
C LYS A 238 8.70 24.83 -11.16
N VAL A 239 7.75 25.12 -10.27
CA VAL A 239 7.88 26.18 -9.26
C VAL A 239 7.81 25.53 -7.89
N LYS A 240 8.56 26.09 -6.95
CA LYS A 240 8.52 25.75 -5.53
C LYS A 240 8.48 27.06 -4.76
N GLN A 241 7.62 27.12 -3.76
CA GLN A 241 7.60 28.21 -2.80
C GLN A 241 8.44 27.85 -1.58
N GLU A 242 9.33 28.75 -1.18
CA GLU A 242 10.01 28.73 0.11
C GLU A 242 9.82 30.11 0.75
N ASP A 243 9.06 30.17 1.85
CA ASP A 243 8.67 31.42 2.51
C ASP A 243 8.02 32.42 1.52
N ASP A 244 8.61 33.61 1.37
CA ASP A 244 8.15 34.69 0.47
C ASP A 244 8.83 34.63 -0.91
N GLU A 245 9.54 33.56 -1.23
CA GLU A 245 10.27 33.39 -2.48
C GLU A 245 9.72 32.22 -3.32
N PHE A 246 9.61 32.46 -4.63
CA PHE A 246 9.35 31.40 -5.61
C PHE A 246 10.64 31.02 -6.32
N GLN A 247 11.09 29.79 -6.11
CA GLN A 247 12.16 29.15 -6.88
C GLN A 247 11.56 28.51 -8.13
N ILE A 248 12.01 28.94 -9.29
CA ILE A 248 11.50 28.54 -10.59
C ILE A 248 12.58 27.79 -11.35
N PHE A 249 12.31 26.53 -11.67
CA PHE A 249 13.22 25.60 -12.33
C PHE A 249 12.83 25.49 -13.81
N PHE A 250 13.56 26.17 -14.68
CA PHE A 250 13.34 26.15 -16.13
C PHE A 250 14.18 25.05 -16.79
N LEU A 251 13.53 24.05 -17.38
CA LEU A 251 14.20 23.03 -18.18
C LEU A 251 14.45 23.57 -19.60
N HIS A 252 15.70 23.91 -19.88
CA HIS A 252 16.15 24.32 -21.21
C HIS A 252 16.56 23.11 -22.05
N ARG A 253 16.09 23.09 -23.31
CA ARG A 253 16.53 22.16 -24.36
C ARG A 253 18.04 21.93 -24.51
N TRP A 254 18.89 22.91 -24.23
CA TRP A 254 20.32 22.84 -24.56
C TRP A 254 21.26 22.93 -23.37
N TYR A 255 20.89 23.65 -22.31
CA TYR A 255 21.79 23.93 -21.19
C TYR A 255 21.40 23.21 -19.88
N GLY A 256 20.27 22.50 -19.89
CA GLY A 256 19.76 21.80 -18.71
C GLY A 256 18.80 22.67 -17.89
N VAL A 257 18.82 22.56 -16.57
CA VAL A 257 17.90 23.30 -15.69
C VAL A 257 18.56 24.57 -15.17
N LYS A 258 17.88 25.69 -15.40
CA LYS A 258 18.22 27.02 -14.88
C LYS A 258 17.26 27.38 -13.75
N VAL A 259 17.80 27.84 -12.63
CA VAL A 259 17.01 28.22 -11.44
C VAL A 259 16.97 29.74 -11.31
N CYS A 260 15.75 30.28 -11.22
CA CYS A 260 15.52 31.70 -10.94
C CYS A 260 14.71 31.85 -9.65
N ILE A 261 14.87 32.96 -8.96
CA ILE A 261 14.07 33.32 -7.79
C ILE A 261 13.21 34.53 -8.13
N TYR A 262 11.94 34.47 -7.76
CA TYR A 262 11.06 35.62 -7.69
C TYR A 262 10.71 35.91 -6.23
N ASP A 263 11.21 37.03 -5.71
CA ASP A 263 10.92 37.50 -4.35
C ASP A 263 9.60 38.29 -4.36
N LEU A 264 8.63 37.86 -3.56
CA LEU A 264 7.32 38.50 -3.47
C LEU A 264 7.36 39.90 -2.84
N ASN A 265 8.22 40.11 -1.85
CA ASN A 265 8.34 41.36 -1.11
C ASN A 265 9.03 42.44 -1.95
N LEU A 266 10.10 42.04 -2.65
CA LEU A 266 10.86 42.96 -3.50
C LEU A 266 10.30 43.06 -4.92
N GLN A 267 9.43 42.12 -5.33
CA GLN A 267 8.96 41.96 -6.71
C GLN A 267 10.12 41.86 -7.71
N LEU A 268 11.24 41.29 -7.26
CA LEU A 268 12.47 41.15 -8.05
C LEU A 268 12.60 39.73 -8.56
N PHE A 269 12.95 39.63 -9.83
CA PHE A 269 13.28 38.36 -10.47
C PHE A 269 14.79 38.30 -10.70
N ASN A 270 15.45 37.38 -10.00
CA ASN A 270 16.89 37.23 -10.05
C ASN A 270 17.25 35.84 -10.56
N GLU A 271 18.22 35.80 -11.47
CA GLU A 271 18.91 34.56 -11.80
C GLU A 271 19.91 34.25 -10.69
N VAL A 272 19.83 33.05 -10.12
CA VAL A 272 20.59 32.71 -8.93
C VAL A 272 21.80 31.86 -9.30
N SER A 273 22.94 32.52 -9.45
CA SER A 273 24.23 31.86 -9.74
C SER A 273 24.71 30.88 -8.66
N SER A 274 24.19 30.96 -7.43
CA SER A 274 24.58 30.07 -6.32
C SER A 274 23.97 28.67 -6.42
N TYR A 275 22.83 28.51 -7.09
CA TYR A 275 22.38 27.19 -7.54
C TYR A 275 23.17 26.91 -8.81
N ASN A 276 24.30 26.21 -8.69
CA ASN A 276 25.05 25.75 -9.85
C ASN A 276 24.07 25.23 -10.92
N ASP A 277 24.15 25.75 -12.15
CA ASP A 277 23.37 25.25 -13.28
C ASP A 277 23.38 23.72 -13.25
N ILE A 278 22.21 23.11 -13.39
CA ILE A 278 22.08 21.67 -13.41
C ILE A 278 22.19 21.26 -14.88
N PRO A 279 23.35 20.77 -15.37
CA PRO A 279 23.60 20.61 -16.80
C PRO A 279 22.90 19.36 -17.37
N MET A 280 21.81 18.91 -16.75
CA MET A 280 21.00 17.77 -17.17
C MET A 280 19.86 18.25 -18.04
N LYS A 281 19.86 17.74 -19.27
CA LYS A 281 18.84 18.04 -20.28
C LYS A 281 17.71 17.05 -20.15
N GLY A 282 16.61 17.34 -20.83
CA GLY A 282 15.45 16.48 -20.83
C GLY A 282 14.30 17.16 -21.56
N TYR A 283 13.12 16.56 -21.46
CA TYR A 283 11.87 17.10 -21.99
C TYR A 283 10.78 17.25 -20.92
N LYS A 284 10.96 16.68 -19.73
CA LYS A 284 10.03 16.81 -18.60
C LYS A 284 10.79 17.00 -17.30
N ILE A 285 10.26 17.84 -16.42
CA ILE A 285 10.80 18.05 -15.08
C ILE A 285 9.74 17.83 -14.01
N GLY A 286 10.12 17.15 -12.94
CA GLY A 286 9.32 16.90 -11.76
C GLY A 286 10.05 17.39 -10.52
N LEU A 287 9.36 18.07 -9.61
CA LEU A 287 9.96 18.65 -8.41
C LEU A 287 9.11 18.33 -7.18
N TYR A 288 9.76 17.83 -6.13
CA TYR A 288 9.15 17.65 -4.82
C TYR A 288 10.16 17.90 -3.71
N LYS A 289 9.91 18.91 -2.87
CA LYS A 289 10.80 19.33 -1.78
C LYS A 289 12.25 19.54 -2.27
N HIS A 290 13.15 18.58 -2.02
CA HIS A 290 14.58 18.61 -2.37
C HIS A 290 14.96 17.56 -3.43
N ILE A 291 13.96 16.94 -4.08
CA ILE A 291 14.09 15.92 -5.10
C ILE A 291 13.65 16.52 -6.44
N LEU A 292 14.53 16.44 -7.44
CA LEU A 292 14.28 16.87 -8.81
C LEU A 292 14.42 15.67 -9.72
N MET A 293 13.41 15.38 -10.54
CA MET A 293 13.49 14.37 -11.58
C MET A 293 13.49 15.04 -12.95
N ILE A 294 14.47 14.70 -13.78
CA ILE A 294 14.57 15.18 -15.16
C ILE A 294 14.45 13.97 -16.08
N VAL A 295 13.50 14.02 -17.02
CA VAL A 295 13.26 12.94 -17.97
C VAL A 295 13.91 13.27 -19.31
N GLU A 296 14.76 12.37 -19.78
CA GLU A 296 15.31 12.35 -21.13
C GLU A 296 14.55 11.33 -21.97
N GLU A 297 14.29 11.67 -23.23
CA GLU A 297 13.66 10.78 -24.20
C GLU A 297 14.74 10.06 -25.01
N ASN A 298 14.64 8.74 -25.10
CA ASN A 298 15.51 7.91 -25.93
C ASN A 298 14.66 6.92 -26.74
N ASN A 299 14.21 7.36 -27.92
CA ASN A 299 13.30 6.60 -28.77
C ASN A 299 12.00 6.22 -28.02
N ASP A 300 11.78 4.93 -27.78
CA ASP A 300 10.59 4.40 -27.07
C ASP A 300 10.81 4.26 -25.55
N GLU A 301 11.96 4.71 -25.05
CA GLU A 301 12.34 4.64 -23.64
C GLU A 301 12.57 6.03 -23.05
N SER A 302 12.38 6.15 -21.73
CA SER A 302 12.73 7.33 -20.97
C SER A 302 13.85 7.02 -19.98
N ILE A 303 14.78 7.96 -19.84
CA ILE A 303 15.79 7.95 -18.79
C ILE A 303 15.40 9.02 -17.77
N ILE A 304 15.26 8.63 -16.50
CA ILE A 304 14.93 9.56 -15.42
C ILE A 304 16.15 9.77 -14.55
N ASN A 305 16.64 10.99 -14.53
CA ASN A 305 17.70 11.42 -13.62
C ASN A 305 17.07 12.00 -12.36
N GLU A 306 17.29 11.36 -11.21
CA GLU A 306 16.89 11.86 -9.90
C GLU A 306 18.06 12.60 -9.25
N LEU A 307 17.87 13.89 -9.00
CA LEU A 307 18.84 14.75 -8.34
C LEU A 307 18.34 15.17 -6.97
N HIS A 308 19.28 15.27 -6.05
CA HIS A 308 19.04 15.69 -4.67
C HIS A 308 19.80 16.97 -4.38
N GLN A 309 19.17 17.88 -3.64
CA GLN A 309 19.83 19.09 -3.18
C GLN A 309 20.61 18.80 -1.89
N SER A 310 21.92 19.04 -1.91
CA SER A 310 22.75 18.94 -0.70
C SER A 310 22.43 20.07 0.28
N LYS A 311 22.09 19.72 1.52
CA LYS A 311 21.83 20.69 2.60
C LYS A 311 23.03 21.56 3.01
N ILE A 312 24.25 21.16 2.64
CA ILE A 312 25.48 21.84 3.10
C ILE A 312 25.86 22.98 2.16
N ASN A 313 25.64 22.81 0.86
CA ASN A 313 26.11 23.76 -0.16
C ASN A 313 25.05 24.10 -1.21
N ASN A 314 23.80 23.67 -1.02
CA ASN A 314 22.66 23.87 -1.90
C ASN A 314 22.87 23.39 -3.35
N LYS A 315 23.87 22.55 -3.61
CA LYS A 315 24.13 22.00 -4.94
C LYS A 315 23.28 20.78 -5.20
N TRP A 316 22.79 20.68 -6.42
CA TRP A 316 22.11 19.49 -6.93
C TRP A 316 23.13 18.46 -7.37
N THR A 317 22.97 17.23 -6.87
CA THR A 317 23.82 16.09 -7.23
C THR A 317 22.94 14.98 -7.77
N LEU A 318 23.38 14.33 -8.85
CA LEU A 318 22.74 13.12 -9.34
C LEU A 318 22.77 12.06 -8.24
N SER A 319 21.60 11.70 -7.75
CA SER A 319 21.41 10.64 -6.77
C SER A 319 21.27 9.30 -7.50
N ASN A 320 20.48 9.27 -8.57
CA ASN A 320 20.20 8.04 -9.30
C ASN A 320 19.72 8.24 -10.73
N GLN A 321 19.75 7.17 -11.52
CA GLN A 321 19.27 7.13 -12.90
C GLN A 321 18.42 5.89 -13.17
N TYR A 322 17.22 6.09 -13.69
CA TYR A 322 16.26 5.03 -13.98
C TYR A 322 16.02 4.92 -15.49
N GLN A 323 15.96 3.70 -16.02
CA GLN A 323 15.63 3.45 -17.42
C GLN A 323 14.25 2.77 -17.50
N ILE A 324 13.38 3.33 -18.33
CA ILE A 324 11.96 2.97 -18.39
C ILE A 324 11.56 2.76 -19.82
N GLN A 325 10.95 1.61 -20.10
CA GLN A 325 10.45 1.24 -21.43
C GLN A 325 9.11 1.90 -21.75
N ASN A 326 9.04 3.22 -21.60
CA ASN A 326 7.87 4.03 -21.92
C ASN A 326 8.27 5.51 -21.99
N ILE A 327 7.55 6.29 -22.79
CA ILE A 327 7.67 7.76 -22.83
C ILE A 327 6.84 8.34 -21.68
N ILE A 328 7.48 9.00 -20.72
CA ILE A 328 6.81 9.62 -19.57
C ILE A 328 6.16 10.94 -19.97
N LYS A 329 4.88 11.13 -19.66
CA LYS A 329 4.13 12.37 -19.87
C LYS A 329 4.10 13.27 -18.65
N ASP A 330 3.98 12.68 -17.46
CA ASP A 330 3.87 13.42 -16.21
C ASP A 330 4.46 12.62 -15.04
N ILE A 331 4.85 13.33 -13.98
CA ILE A 331 5.42 12.76 -12.76
C ILE A 331 4.63 13.30 -11.59
N LYS A 332 4.05 12.41 -10.78
CA LYS A 332 3.42 12.73 -9.50
C LYS A 332 4.30 12.24 -8.35
N PHE A 333 4.57 13.11 -7.39
CA PHE A 333 5.44 12.78 -6.26
C PHE A 333 4.63 12.47 -5.00
N THR A 334 5.19 11.56 -4.22
CA THR A 334 4.87 11.30 -2.81
C THR A 334 6.16 11.43 -2.00
N GLU A 335 6.08 11.29 -0.68
CA GLU A 335 7.27 11.31 0.18
C GLU A 335 8.25 10.15 -0.10
N ASP A 336 7.75 8.97 -0.47
CA ASP A 336 8.57 7.75 -0.61
C ASP A 336 8.81 7.34 -2.07
N TYR A 337 7.96 7.78 -2.99
CA TYR A 337 8.04 7.41 -4.40
C TYR A 337 7.45 8.45 -5.36
N ALA A 338 7.87 8.40 -6.61
CA ALA A 338 7.25 9.04 -7.75
C ALA A 338 6.39 8.05 -8.56
N ILE A 339 5.18 8.46 -8.93
CA ILE A 339 4.34 7.79 -9.91
C ILE A 339 4.56 8.46 -11.26
N LEU A 340 5.01 7.67 -12.22
CA LEU A 340 5.28 8.08 -13.58
C LEU A 340 4.13 7.71 -14.48
N ILE A 341 3.57 8.72 -15.14
CA ILE A 341 2.47 8.54 -16.07
C ILE A 341 3.06 8.49 -17.46
N GLY A 342 3.10 7.33 -18.11
CA GLY A 342 3.61 7.20 -19.49
C GLY A 342 2.53 6.88 -20.52
N ASN A 343 2.93 6.88 -21.80
CA ASN A 343 2.04 6.63 -22.94
C ASN A 343 1.44 5.21 -22.96
N TYR A 344 2.22 4.21 -22.53
CA TYR A 344 1.86 2.79 -22.62
C TYR A 344 1.89 2.07 -21.27
N GLY A 345 1.68 2.80 -20.17
CA GLY A 345 1.71 2.24 -18.81
C GLY A 345 2.23 3.23 -17.77
N HIS A 346 2.04 2.89 -16.50
CA HIS A 346 2.44 3.74 -15.37
C HIS A 346 3.36 2.95 -14.44
N GLN A 347 4.36 3.63 -13.90
CA GLN A 347 5.40 3.01 -13.09
C GLN A 347 5.60 3.75 -11.79
N ILE A 348 5.93 3.03 -10.72
CA ILE A 348 6.37 3.62 -9.45
C ILE A 348 7.88 3.54 -9.40
N ILE A 349 8.51 4.68 -9.11
CA ILE A 349 9.92 4.78 -8.76
C ILE A 349 10.03 5.23 -7.31
N TYR A 350 10.74 4.47 -6.51
CA TYR A 350 11.10 4.90 -5.16
C TYR A 350 12.30 5.84 -5.20
N HIS A 351 12.25 6.88 -4.39
CA HIS A 351 13.31 7.88 -4.33
C HIS A 351 14.60 7.27 -3.78
N SER A 352 15.74 7.73 -4.30
CA SER A 352 17.09 7.45 -3.75
C SER A 352 17.53 5.98 -3.74
N LEU A 353 16.98 5.14 -4.62
CA LEU A 353 17.28 3.69 -4.64
C LEU A 353 18.15 3.28 -5.84
N PRO A 354 19.47 3.08 -5.69
CA PRO A 354 20.38 2.86 -6.82
C PRO A 354 19.90 1.76 -7.78
N ASN A 355 19.89 2.09 -9.07
CA ASN A 355 19.28 1.25 -10.12
C ASN A 355 20.22 0.15 -10.64
N ALA A 356 20.76 -0.68 -9.75
CA ALA A 356 21.73 -1.69 -10.16
C ALA A 356 21.17 -3.10 -10.38
N ASP A 357 20.06 -3.54 -9.78
CA ASP A 357 19.53 -4.91 -10.01
C ASP A 357 18.08 -5.18 -9.53
N TYR A 358 17.25 -4.16 -9.28
CA TYR A 358 15.95 -4.39 -8.62
C TYR A 358 14.75 -4.52 -9.55
N GLN A 359 14.28 -5.77 -9.67
CA GLN A 359 12.95 -6.20 -10.11
C GLN A 359 11.76 -5.61 -9.32
N ILE A 360 11.96 -4.54 -8.54
CA ILE A 360 10.88 -3.83 -7.85
C ILE A 360 10.38 -2.69 -8.74
N GLN A 361 10.19 -2.96 -10.04
CA GLN A 361 9.36 -2.11 -10.88
C GLN A 361 7.91 -2.53 -10.65
N GLN A 362 7.30 -1.94 -9.63
CA GLN A 362 5.89 -2.15 -9.37
C GLN A 362 5.12 -1.28 -10.35
N GLN A 363 4.62 -1.92 -11.41
CA GLN A 363 3.84 -1.25 -12.42
C GLN A 363 2.41 -1.04 -11.90
N ILE A 364 1.91 0.19 -12.04
CA ILE A 364 0.50 0.46 -11.87
C ILE A 364 -0.13 0.27 -13.25
N VAL A 365 -0.87 -0.83 -13.42
CA VAL A 365 -1.58 -1.08 -14.68
C VAL A 365 -2.99 -0.52 -14.55
N ILE A 366 -3.13 0.78 -14.85
CA ILE A 366 -4.44 1.41 -15.07
C ILE A 366 -4.50 1.83 -16.55
N PRO A 367 -5.12 1.02 -17.43
CA PRO A 367 -5.14 1.30 -18.86
C PRO A 367 -5.78 2.66 -19.16
N GLY A 368 -5.07 3.49 -19.94
CA GLY A 368 -5.58 4.79 -20.39
C GLY A 368 -5.70 5.84 -19.29
N LEU A 369 -4.92 5.73 -18.21
CA LEU A 369 -4.81 6.80 -17.20
C LEU A 369 -4.38 8.11 -17.83
N GLN A 370 -5.12 9.17 -17.55
CA GLN A 370 -4.82 10.51 -18.04
C GLN A 370 -4.23 11.38 -16.93
N GLN A 371 -4.81 11.30 -15.73
CA GLN A 371 -4.47 12.17 -14.61
C GLN A 371 -4.73 11.45 -13.28
N ILE A 372 -3.91 11.73 -12.27
CA ILE A 372 -4.11 11.29 -10.89
C ILE A 372 -3.82 12.42 -9.91
N TYR A 373 -4.51 12.39 -8.77
CA TYR A 373 -4.22 13.21 -7.61
C TYR A 373 -4.17 12.35 -6.35
N LEU A 374 -3.23 12.66 -5.47
CA LEU A 374 -3.08 12.03 -4.17
C LEU A 374 -3.98 12.76 -3.18
N LEU A 375 -4.90 12.06 -2.51
CA LEU A 375 -5.84 12.63 -1.55
C LEU A 375 -5.27 12.70 -0.13
N SER A 376 -4.42 11.75 0.24
CA SER A 376 -3.79 11.69 1.56
C SER A 376 -2.30 11.39 1.41
N GLN A 377 -1.47 12.30 1.89
CA GLN A 377 -0.01 12.12 1.99
C GLN A 377 0.43 11.83 3.44
N THR A 378 -0.51 11.70 4.39
CA THR A 378 -0.18 11.63 5.82
C THR A 378 0.25 10.24 6.28
N GLU A 379 -0.11 9.19 5.54
CA GLU A 379 0.31 7.82 5.82
C GLU A 379 1.12 7.27 4.64
N SER A 380 2.43 7.11 4.84
CA SER A 380 3.37 6.58 3.83
C SER A 380 2.95 5.22 3.26
N GLN A 381 2.26 4.41 4.07
CA GLN A 381 1.89 3.04 3.73
C GLN A 381 0.48 2.89 3.13
N ASN A 382 -0.37 3.91 3.24
CA ASN A 382 -1.75 3.89 2.76
C ASN A 382 -2.09 5.21 2.08
N GLN A 383 -1.94 5.23 0.75
CA GLN A 383 -2.24 6.42 -0.03
C GLN A 383 -3.53 6.20 -0.81
N SER A 384 -4.52 7.02 -0.54
CA SER A 384 -5.70 7.13 -1.40
C SER A 384 -5.38 8.08 -2.54
N LEU A 385 -5.64 7.63 -3.77
CA LEU A 385 -5.59 8.47 -4.95
C LEU A 385 -6.92 8.46 -5.69
N ILE A 386 -7.16 9.56 -6.38
CA ILE A 386 -8.20 9.67 -7.37
C ILE A 386 -7.55 9.73 -8.73
N GLY A 387 -8.22 9.16 -9.72
CA GLY A 387 -7.72 9.13 -11.07
C GLY A 387 -8.84 9.20 -12.09
N ILE A 388 -8.47 9.66 -13.28
CA ILE A 388 -9.33 9.61 -14.45
C ILE A 388 -8.62 8.89 -15.59
N THR A 389 -9.38 8.05 -16.28
CA THR A 389 -9.09 7.64 -17.65
C THR A 389 -9.97 8.45 -18.59
N LYS A 390 -9.87 8.19 -19.90
CA LYS A 390 -10.72 8.84 -20.91
C LYS A 390 -12.22 8.78 -20.56
N ASN A 391 -12.69 7.70 -19.92
CA ASN A 391 -14.12 7.50 -19.68
C ASN A 391 -14.49 7.24 -18.21
N THR A 392 -13.52 7.02 -17.34
CA THR A 392 -13.76 6.49 -16.00
C THR A 392 -13.09 7.38 -14.95
N TYR A 393 -13.85 7.77 -13.94
CA TYR A 393 -13.31 8.26 -12.67
C TYR A 393 -13.16 7.07 -11.71
N PHE A 394 -12.08 7.02 -10.96
CA PHE A 394 -11.87 5.98 -9.96
C PHE A 394 -11.18 6.50 -8.71
N ILE A 395 -11.45 5.83 -7.61
CA ILE A 395 -10.78 5.98 -6.32
C ILE A 395 -10.01 4.69 -6.10
N SER A 396 -8.70 4.80 -5.85
CA SER A 396 -7.85 3.65 -5.60
C SER A 396 -6.99 3.86 -4.37
N LYS A 397 -6.87 2.82 -3.56
CA LYS A 397 -5.90 2.75 -2.47
C LYS A 397 -4.64 2.04 -2.93
N PHE A 398 -3.53 2.70 -2.68
CA PHE A 398 -2.18 2.20 -2.86
C PHE A 398 -1.64 1.86 -1.49
N TYR A 399 -1.25 0.60 -1.32
CA TYR A 399 -0.61 0.16 -0.08
C TYR A 399 0.59 -0.72 -0.37
N MET A 400 1.61 -0.58 0.47
CA MET A 400 2.82 -1.38 0.37
C MET A 400 2.64 -2.69 1.14
N ILE A 401 2.64 -3.81 0.42
CA ILE A 401 2.69 -5.13 1.05
C ILE A 401 4.13 -5.34 1.55
N PRO A 402 4.32 -5.63 2.85
CA PRO A 402 5.63 -5.75 3.46
C PRO A 402 6.40 -6.96 2.92
N GLN A 403 7.74 -6.89 3.04
CA GLN A 403 8.58 -8.05 2.79
C GLN A 403 8.30 -9.08 3.88
N LYS A 404 8.35 -10.35 3.50
CA LYS A 404 8.22 -11.44 4.44
C LYS A 404 9.10 -12.62 4.07
N ILE A 405 9.48 -13.40 5.08
CA ILE A 405 10.14 -14.68 4.87
C ILE A 405 9.09 -15.77 4.94
N ILE A 406 8.97 -16.55 3.87
CA ILE A 406 8.15 -17.77 3.86
C ILE A 406 9.06 -18.97 3.91
N CYS A 407 8.79 -19.90 4.82
CA CYS A 407 9.46 -21.20 4.84
C CYS A 407 8.48 -22.32 4.51
N GLN A 408 8.97 -23.32 3.81
CA GLN A 408 8.29 -24.59 3.56
C GLN A 408 8.92 -25.68 4.43
N TYR A 409 8.07 -26.58 4.93
CA TYR A 409 8.53 -27.76 5.64
C TYR A 409 9.10 -28.81 4.69
N ASN A 410 10.21 -29.45 5.10
CA ASN A 410 10.70 -30.69 4.50
C ASN A 410 10.74 -31.77 5.59
N GLN A 411 10.12 -32.93 5.30
CA GLN A 411 9.99 -34.07 6.20
C GLN A 411 11.33 -34.63 6.72
N GLU A 412 12.43 -34.37 6.02
CA GLU A 412 13.75 -34.91 6.36
C GLU A 412 14.52 -34.12 7.44
N LEU A 413 14.07 -32.92 7.82
CA LEU A 413 14.84 -32.02 8.67
C LEU A 413 14.08 -31.65 9.95
N SER A 414 14.79 -31.64 11.07
CA SER A 414 14.26 -31.20 12.37
C SER A 414 14.26 -29.67 12.53
N SER A 415 15.25 -29.00 11.94
CA SER A 415 15.40 -27.55 12.01
C SER A 415 16.24 -26.99 10.88
N ILE A 416 16.02 -25.73 10.52
CA ILE A 416 16.83 -24.96 9.57
C ILE A 416 17.39 -23.74 10.25
N GLN A 417 18.66 -23.46 9.97
CA GLN A 417 19.33 -22.25 10.43
C GLN A 417 19.79 -21.42 9.25
N PHE A 418 19.41 -20.14 9.27
CA PHE A 418 19.84 -19.18 8.26
C PHE A 418 20.02 -17.81 8.87
N THR A 419 20.86 -17.00 8.23
CA THR A 419 21.00 -15.58 8.54
C THR A 419 20.33 -14.78 7.45
N TYR A 420 19.45 -13.88 7.85
CA TYR A 420 18.81 -12.92 6.98
C TYR A 420 19.51 -11.59 7.10
N TYR A 421 19.81 -10.98 5.96
CA TYR A 421 20.35 -9.63 5.87
C TYR A 421 19.38 -8.80 5.05
N GLN A 422 19.15 -7.55 5.45
CA GLN A 422 18.41 -6.58 4.66
C GLN A 422 19.02 -5.19 4.74
N ASN A 423 18.89 -4.43 3.66
CA ASN A 423 19.14 -3.00 3.60
C ASN A 423 17.81 -2.28 3.40
N SER A 424 17.47 -1.32 4.25
CA SER A 424 16.17 -0.63 4.19
C SER A 424 16.26 0.88 4.42
N THR A 425 15.20 1.60 4.05
CA THR A 425 15.16 3.07 4.23
C THR A 425 14.91 3.46 5.68
N GLN A 426 14.19 2.65 6.47
CA GLN A 426 13.89 2.92 7.88
C GLN A 426 14.42 1.82 8.82
N CYS A 427 14.78 2.23 10.04
CA CYS A 427 15.25 1.35 11.12
C CYS A 427 14.15 1.28 12.17
N SER A 428 13.56 0.11 12.42
CA SER A 428 12.49 -0.08 13.40
C SER A 428 12.88 0.23 14.85
N LYS A 429 14.19 0.32 15.17
CA LYS A 429 14.69 0.40 16.56
C LYS A 429 15.63 1.56 16.89
N LEU A 430 15.94 2.46 15.95
CA LEU A 430 16.83 3.60 16.21
C LEU A 430 16.17 4.92 15.82
N LYS A 431 16.19 5.90 16.72
CA LYS A 431 15.79 7.28 16.38
C LYS A 431 16.92 7.98 15.64
N GLN A 432 16.51 8.61 14.53
CA GLN A 432 17.22 9.58 13.68
C GLN A 432 18.36 9.00 12.83
N LYS A 433 18.06 8.88 11.54
CA LYS A 433 19.04 8.79 10.47
C LYS A 433 19.48 10.19 10.03
N LYS A 434 20.70 10.28 9.51
CA LYS A 434 21.03 11.31 8.53
C LYS A 434 20.35 10.96 7.21
N GLU A 435 19.85 11.97 6.52
CA GLU A 435 19.25 11.83 5.18
C GLU A 435 20.24 11.11 4.24
N GLY A 436 19.76 10.07 3.53
CA GLY A 436 20.55 9.31 2.55
C GLY A 436 21.31 8.08 3.07
N GLU A 437 21.38 7.81 4.37
CA GLU A 437 22.00 6.56 4.87
C GLU A 437 21.01 5.38 4.78
N LEU A 438 21.50 4.14 4.61
CA LEU A 438 20.69 2.90 4.58
C LEU A 438 20.74 2.15 5.92
N CYS A 439 19.67 1.44 6.27
CA CYS A 439 19.58 0.65 7.50
C CYS A 439 19.95 -0.79 7.19
N LEU A 440 21.09 -1.24 7.70
CA LEU A 440 21.45 -2.65 7.67
C LEU A 440 20.81 -3.37 8.86
N TYR A 441 19.98 -4.38 8.58
CA TYR A 441 19.43 -5.28 9.60
C TYR A 441 19.87 -6.71 9.32
N ILE A 442 20.34 -7.37 10.38
CA ILE A 442 20.85 -8.74 10.34
C ILE A 442 20.14 -9.52 11.45
N SER A 443 19.58 -10.67 11.11
CA SER A 443 18.91 -11.53 12.08
C SER A 443 19.20 -12.99 11.80
N ASN A 444 19.49 -13.74 12.86
CA ASN A 444 19.73 -15.17 12.81
C ASN A 444 18.44 -15.91 13.15
N TYR A 445 18.02 -16.84 12.28
CA TYR A 445 16.80 -17.62 12.45
C TYR A 445 17.16 -19.08 12.69
N THR A 446 16.49 -19.68 13.66
CA THR A 446 16.37 -21.14 13.81
C THR A 446 14.91 -21.52 13.67
N VAL A 447 14.55 -22.15 12.56
CA VAL A 447 13.20 -22.61 12.29
C VAL A 447 13.13 -24.08 12.65
N SER A 448 12.38 -24.41 13.70
CA SER A 448 12.16 -25.78 14.17
C SER A 448 10.79 -26.26 13.70
N TYR A 449 10.68 -27.50 13.24
CA TYR A 449 9.42 -28.02 12.72
C TYR A 449 8.63 -28.79 13.77
N LYS A 450 7.35 -28.45 13.93
CA LYS A 450 6.44 -29.15 14.84
C LYS A 450 5.41 -29.93 14.04
N TYR A 451 5.30 -31.22 14.36
CA TYR A 451 4.14 -32.02 13.93
C TYR A 451 2.87 -31.33 14.43
N PRO A 452 1.79 -31.26 13.62
CA PRO A 452 0.52 -30.76 14.11
C PRO A 452 0.13 -31.55 15.35
N LEU A 453 -0.16 -30.83 16.44
CA LEU A 453 -0.79 -31.42 17.60
C LEU A 453 -2.05 -32.13 17.12
N ILE A 454 -2.15 -33.42 17.44
CA ILE A 454 -3.23 -34.34 17.09
C ILE A 454 -4.56 -33.56 17.04
N THR A 455 -5.14 -33.42 15.85
CA THR A 455 -6.37 -32.63 15.68
C THR A 455 -7.48 -33.20 16.56
N SER A 456 -8.45 -32.37 16.96
CA SER A 456 -9.59 -32.81 17.78
C SER A 456 -10.32 -34.04 17.19
N LYS A 457 -10.34 -34.17 15.87
CA LYS A 457 -10.88 -35.35 15.15
C LYS A 457 -10.05 -36.62 15.37
N GLN A 458 -8.72 -36.51 15.43
CA GLN A 458 -7.82 -37.64 15.70
C GLN A 458 -7.83 -38.01 17.19
N ILE A 459 -7.99 -37.05 18.11
CA ILE A 459 -8.22 -37.33 19.54
C ILE A 459 -9.52 -38.12 19.73
N ILE A 460 -10.60 -37.73 19.04
CA ILE A 460 -11.87 -38.47 19.04
C ILE A 460 -11.69 -39.88 18.50
N TYR A 461 -10.86 -40.07 17.47
CA TYR A 461 -10.56 -41.39 16.92
C TYR A 461 -9.80 -42.27 17.92
N ILE A 462 -8.76 -41.73 18.57
CA ILE A 462 -8.00 -42.44 19.63
C ILE A 462 -8.91 -42.80 20.81
N LEU A 463 -9.80 -41.90 21.23
CA LEU A 463 -10.79 -42.15 22.28
C LEU A 463 -11.79 -43.24 21.88
N LYS A 464 -12.24 -43.28 20.62
CA LYS A 464 -13.12 -44.36 20.11
C LYS A 464 -12.41 -45.71 20.12
N VAL A 465 -11.14 -45.76 19.72
CA VAL A 465 -10.33 -46.99 19.75
C VAL A 465 -10.11 -47.46 21.19
N LEU A 466 -9.77 -46.56 22.12
CA LEU A 466 -9.65 -46.89 23.54
C LEU A 466 -10.98 -47.37 24.14
N ALA A 467 -12.10 -46.72 23.80
CA ALA A 467 -13.42 -47.14 24.26
C ALA A 467 -13.79 -48.53 23.71
N PHE A 468 -13.44 -48.82 22.46
CA PHE A 468 -13.65 -50.14 21.84
C PHE A 468 -12.83 -51.23 22.54
N ILE A 469 -11.55 -50.97 22.85
CA ILE A 469 -10.70 -51.91 23.62
C ILE A 469 -11.31 -52.15 25.01
N LEU A 470 -11.82 -51.12 25.67
CA LEU A 470 -12.43 -51.22 26.99
C LEU A 470 -13.75 -52.02 26.96
N VAL A 471 -14.55 -51.87 25.89
CA VAL A 471 -15.73 -52.71 25.63
C VAL A 471 -15.33 -54.17 25.41
N ILE A 472 -14.25 -54.45 24.67
CA ILE A 472 -13.75 -55.83 24.51
C ILE A 472 -13.30 -56.42 25.84
N ILE A 473 -12.56 -55.67 26.67
CA ILE A 473 -12.10 -56.14 27.99
C ILE A 473 -13.29 -56.42 28.92
N THR A 474 -14.23 -55.49 28.99
CA THR A 474 -15.43 -55.66 29.84
C THR A 474 -16.32 -56.79 29.36
N THR A 475 -16.52 -56.97 28.06
CA THR A 475 -17.28 -58.11 27.51
C THR A 475 -16.55 -59.43 27.72
N THR A 476 -15.23 -59.50 27.52
CA THR A 476 -14.48 -60.73 27.85
C THR A 476 -14.56 -61.04 29.34
N ILE A 477 -14.44 -60.06 30.24
CA ILE A 477 -14.66 -60.28 31.68
C ILE A 477 -16.12 -60.73 31.92
N PHE A 478 -17.12 -60.07 31.36
CA PHE A 478 -18.52 -60.37 31.66
C PHE A 478 -18.98 -61.72 31.08
N PHE A 479 -18.45 -62.16 29.93
CA PHE A 479 -18.85 -63.41 29.29
C PHE A 479 -17.93 -64.60 29.59
N ILE A 480 -16.61 -64.39 29.69
CA ILE A 480 -15.65 -65.47 29.94
C ILE A 480 -15.51 -65.75 31.44
N HIS A 481 -15.55 -64.73 32.30
CA HIS A 481 -15.41 -64.92 33.74
C HIS A 481 -16.51 -65.81 34.36
N PRO A 482 -17.82 -65.68 34.04
CA PRO A 482 -18.82 -66.62 34.54
C PRO A 482 -18.69 -68.01 33.91
N TYR A 483 -18.16 -68.14 32.69
CA TYR A 483 -17.91 -69.43 32.06
C TYR A 483 -16.78 -70.20 32.77
N ILE A 484 -15.69 -69.51 33.15
CA ILE A 484 -14.61 -70.07 33.97
C ILE A 484 -15.09 -70.38 35.40
N ARG A 485 -15.95 -69.52 35.99
CA ARG A 485 -16.53 -69.74 37.33
C ARG A 485 -17.47 -70.94 37.36
N LYS A 486 -18.31 -71.13 36.32
CA LYS A 486 -19.17 -72.31 36.15
C LYS A 486 -18.34 -73.59 35.93
N LYS A 487 -17.23 -73.53 35.18
CA LYS A 487 -16.33 -74.68 34.98
C LYS A 487 -15.60 -75.08 36.27
N LYS A 488 -15.20 -74.12 37.12
CA LYS A 488 -14.67 -74.37 38.46
C LYS A 488 -15.72 -74.91 39.43
N GLN A 489 -16.94 -74.36 39.45
CA GLN A 489 -18.02 -74.86 40.31
C GLN A 489 -18.47 -76.28 39.94
N LYS A 490 -18.48 -76.65 38.64
CA LYS A 490 -18.79 -78.02 38.20
C LYS A 490 -17.72 -79.04 38.61
N LYS A 491 -16.45 -78.61 38.71
CA LYS A 491 -15.34 -79.44 39.22
C LYS A 491 -15.44 -79.66 40.74
N VAL A 492 -15.77 -78.61 41.49
CA VAL A 492 -15.96 -78.66 42.95
C VAL A 492 -17.22 -79.46 43.34
N TYR A 493 -18.31 -79.37 42.58
CA TYR A 493 -19.52 -80.18 42.84
C TYR A 493 -19.31 -81.68 42.55
N LEU A 494 -18.42 -82.02 41.62
CA LEU A 494 -18.02 -83.42 41.36
C LEU A 494 -17.10 -83.98 42.45
N GLU A 495 -16.25 -83.15 43.07
CA GLU A 495 -15.38 -83.54 44.20
C GLU A 495 -16.12 -83.66 45.55
N ILE A 496 -17.18 -82.87 45.78
CA ILE A 496 -17.97 -82.96 47.03
C ILE A 496 -18.88 -84.20 47.04
N LYS A 497 -19.40 -84.63 45.88
CA LYS A 497 -20.25 -85.82 45.76
C LYS A 497 -19.48 -87.14 45.89
N SER A 498 -18.15 -87.13 45.75
CA SER A 498 -17.30 -88.30 46.01
C SER A 498 -16.85 -88.44 47.47
N ASN A 499 -16.95 -87.37 48.28
CA ASN A 499 -16.39 -87.35 49.64
C ASN A 499 -17.44 -87.32 50.77
N SER A 500 -18.75 -87.29 50.48
CA SER A 500 -19.82 -87.34 51.50
C SER A 500 -20.32 -88.77 51.78
N SER A 501 -19.40 -89.73 51.90
CA SER A 501 -19.66 -91.07 52.43
C SER A 501 -18.60 -91.46 53.46
N SER A 502 -18.50 -90.73 54.57
CA SER A 502 -18.02 -91.27 55.86
C SER A 502 -18.05 -90.23 57.00
N ASN A 503 -18.76 -90.62 58.06
CA ASN A 503 -18.46 -90.42 59.49
C ASN A 503 -18.78 -89.09 60.20
N VAL A 504 -19.98 -89.08 60.80
CA VAL A 504 -20.32 -89.00 62.25
C VAL A 504 -19.20 -88.61 63.25
N GLY A 505 -19.48 -87.63 64.12
CA GLY A 505 -18.83 -87.51 65.44
C GLY A 505 -18.87 -86.13 66.11
N THR A 506 -19.60 -86.03 67.24
CA THR A 506 -20.01 -84.89 68.09
C THR A 506 -18.91 -84.14 68.93
N PRO A 507 -19.25 -83.02 69.62
CA PRO A 507 -18.39 -81.84 69.87
C PRO A 507 -18.06 -81.53 71.35
N VAL A 508 -17.10 -80.63 71.64
CA VAL A 508 -17.04 -79.80 72.89
C VAL A 508 -16.29 -78.45 72.66
N HIS A 509 -16.72 -77.46 73.46
CA HIS A 509 -16.54 -76.00 73.58
C HIS A 509 -15.16 -75.29 73.61
N ASN A 510 -15.27 -74.02 73.18
CA ASN A 510 -14.75 -72.72 73.67
C ASN A 510 -13.37 -72.13 73.31
N GLU A 511 -13.49 -70.98 72.62
CA GLU A 511 -12.86 -69.65 72.80
C GLU A 511 -11.35 -69.54 73.00
N GLN A 512 -10.68 -68.90 72.03
CA GLN A 512 -9.91 -67.68 72.30
C GLN A 512 -9.63 -66.85 71.03
N ASN A 513 -9.85 -65.55 71.18
CA ASN A 513 -9.70 -64.47 70.21
C ASN A 513 -8.25 -64.25 69.74
N ILE A 514 -8.09 -63.96 68.44
CA ILE A 514 -7.12 -62.96 67.97
C ILE A 514 -7.84 -62.07 66.94
N SER A 515 -8.10 -60.82 67.32
CA SER A 515 -8.63 -59.76 66.48
C SER A 515 -7.49 -58.92 65.91
N ILE A 516 -7.41 -58.80 64.59
CA ILE A 516 -6.54 -57.84 63.89
C ILE A 516 -7.44 -56.77 63.26
N ARG A 517 -7.31 -55.54 63.77
CA ARG A 517 -7.97 -54.32 63.28
C ARG A 517 -7.38 -53.88 61.94
N TYR A 518 -8.23 -53.62 60.96
CA TYR A 518 -7.96 -52.69 59.85
C TYR A 518 -8.76 -51.40 60.06
N GLN A 519 -8.14 -50.29 59.66
CA GLN A 519 -8.59 -48.91 59.81
C GLN A 519 -9.90 -48.63 59.05
N GLN A 520 -10.82 -47.95 59.74
CA GLN A 520 -11.87 -47.14 59.13
C GLN A 520 -11.45 -45.66 59.21
N GLN A 521 -11.49 -44.95 58.10
CA GLN A 521 -11.74 -43.52 58.07
C GLN A 521 -12.78 -43.24 56.99
N SER A 522 -13.93 -42.73 57.44
CA SER A 522 -15.05 -42.28 56.62
C SER A 522 -15.18 -40.76 56.72
N THR A 523 -15.23 -40.12 55.55
CA THR A 523 -16.03 -38.93 55.17
C THR A 523 -16.23 -37.78 56.16
N ILE A 524 -15.86 -36.57 55.71
CA ILE A 524 -16.58 -35.32 56.00
C ILE A 524 -16.82 -34.56 54.69
N THR A 525 -18.05 -34.08 54.55
CA THR A 525 -18.70 -33.29 53.50
C THR A 525 -18.17 -31.85 53.38
N GLY A 526 -18.26 -31.25 52.19
CA GLY A 526 -17.97 -29.82 51.98
C GLY A 526 -18.50 -29.28 50.65
N SER A 527 -19.38 -28.29 50.75
CA SER A 527 -20.28 -27.66 49.78
C SER A 527 -19.65 -26.95 48.56
N ILE A 528 -20.44 -26.92 47.48
CA ILE A 528 -20.37 -26.04 46.31
C ILE A 528 -20.64 -24.58 46.74
N SER A 529 -19.87 -23.62 46.23
CA SER A 529 -20.31 -22.23 46.07
C SER A 529 -19.93 -21.70 44.69
N ILE A 530 -20.91 -21.05 44.08
CA ILE A 530 -20.89 -20.40 42.78
C ILE A 530 -20.38 -18.97 43.01
N GLN A 531 -19.35 -18.54 42.29
CA GLN A 531 -19.09 -17.11 42.07
C GLN A 531 -19.18 -16.79 40.58
N GLN A 532 -20.19 -15.97 40.28
CA GLN A 532 -20.45 -15.34 39.00
C GLN A 532 -19.31 -14.40 38.63
N PHE A 533 -18.84 -14.43 37.38
CA PHE A 533 -18.32 -13.24 36.72
C PHE A 533 -19.23 -12.88 35.56
N LYS A 534 -19.80 -11.69 35.71
CA LYS A 534 -20.80 -11.04 34.86
C LYS A 534 -20.06 -10.39 33.69
N LEU A 535 -20.46 -10.69 32.47
CA LEU A 535 -20.26 -9.77 31.35
C LEU A 535 -21.17 -8.57 31.54
N SER A 536 -20.62 -7.36 31.45
CA SER A 536 -21.37 -6.15 31.13
C SER A 536 -20.59 -5.33 30.10
N ASN A 537 -21.18 -5.22 28.91
CA ASN A 537 -20.95 -4.13 27.99
C ASN A 537 -21.59 -2.85 28.55
N GLU A 538 -20.89 -1.71 28.40
CA GLU A 538 -21.40 -0.33 28.27
C GLU A 538 -20.21 0.49 27.72
N ILE A 539 -20.21 0.94 26.46
CA ILE A 539 -20.80 2.17 25.91
C ILE A 539 -20.18 3.47 26.48
N SER A 540 -19.41 4.12 25.59
CA SER A 540 -19.09 5.57 25.45
C SER A 540 -18.54 6.39 26.63
N ARG A 541 -17.33 6.94 26.43
CA ARG A 541 -17.11 8.38 26.18
C ARG A 541 -15.83 8.60 25.40
#